data_AF-A0A7D3WSD3-F1
#
_entry.id   AF-A0A7D3WSD3-F1
#
_cell.length_a   1.000
_cell.length_b   1.000
_cell.length_c   1.000
_cell.angle_alpha   90.00
_cell.angle_beta   90.00
_cell.angle_gamma   90.00
#
_symmetry.space_group_name_H-M   'P 1'
#
loop_
_entity.id
_entity.type
_entity.pdbx_description
1 polymer ?
#
loop_
_entity_poly.entity_id
_entity_poly.type
_entity_poly.pdbx_seq_one_letter_code
_entity_poly.pdbx_strand_id
1 'polypeptide(L)'
;MPTSTFRTWLLVLTLCLPGALSAAAQCRDPWIGQLYQQLYNRQPVGQGEAGECNIHLYNNGTWGSRDELMGYIKQVQQSGLRVGVAPLGSNTVMAVAQGNQIFAVSVLDAGGNLVASGGGNLVASGGGNLVASGGGNLVASGGGNLVASGGGNLTGLSNNTPGFSFGSNYGTLAAGQRRVSTSGKGALVVR
;
A
#
# COMPACT_ATOMS: atom_id res chain seq x y z
N MET A 1 -44.23 32.98 -61.02
CA MET A 1 -42.78 32.70 -60.96
C MET A 1 -42.23 33.45 -59.76
N PRO A 2 -41.75 32.75 -58.72
CA PRO A 2 -41.58 33.32 -57.39
C PRO A 2 -40.23 34.02 -57.21
N THR A 3 -40.27 34.98 -56.30
CA THR A 3 -39.25 35.89 -55.78
C THR A 3 -38.14 35.17 -55.02
N SER A 4 -36.87 35.49 -55.33
CA SER A 4 -35.69 35.02 -54.62
C SER A 4 -35.45 35.83 -53.33
N THR A 5 -35.69 35.22 -52.18
CA THR A 5 -35.31 35.75 -50.86
C THR A 5 -33.88 35.30 -50.51
N PHE A 6 -32.95 36.26 -50.44
CA PHE A 6 -31.59 36.06 -49.93
C PHE A 6 -31.65 35.82 -48.42
N ARG A 7 -31.26 34.61 -47.99
CA ARG A 7 -31.22 34.20 -46.59
C ARG A 7 -29.80 34.44 -46.06
N THR A 8 -29.61 35.58 -45.39
CA THR A 8 -28.35 35.98 -44.75
C THR A 8 -28.11 35.08 -43.53
N TRP A 9 -27.21 34.12 -43.65
CA TRP A 9 -26.75 33.32 -42.52
C TRP A 9 -25.71 34.12 -41.73
N LEU A 10 -26.11 34.63 -40.57
CA LEU A 10 -25.17 35.15 -39.57
C LEU A 10 -24.43 33.96 -38.96
N LEU A 11 -23.21 33.72 -39.43
CA LEU A 11 -22.28 32.77 -38.84
C LEU A 11 -21.67 33.45 -37.61
N VAL A 12 -22.29 33.27 -36.44
CA VAL A 12 -21.66 33.61 -35.16
C VAL A 12 -20.55 32.60 -34.94
N LEU A 13 -19.34 32.98 -35.33
CA LEU A 13 -18.12 32.27 -35.00
C LEU A 13 -17.84 32.49 -33.52
N THR A 14 -18.48 31.71 -32.66
CA THR A 14 -18.15 31.65 -31.24
C THR A 14 -16.75 31.05 -31.13
N LEU A 15 -15.76 31.93 -31.04
CA LEU A 15 -14.37 31.61 -30.78
C LEU A 15 -14.27 31.04 -29.35
N CYS A 16 -14.63 29.77 -29.19
CA CYS A 16 -14.33 29.02 -27.98
C CYS A 16 -12.82 28.76 -28.04
N LEU A 17 -12.02 29.69 -27.50
CA LEU A 17 -10.61 29.42 -27.21
C LEU A 17 -10.59 28.23 -26.23
N PRO A 18 -10.12 27.04 -26.61
CA PRO A 18 -9.69 26.09 -25.60
C PRO A 18 -8.53 26.80 -24.89
N GLY A 19 -8.65 26.98 -23.58
CA GLY A 19 -7.63 27.61 -22.76
C GLY A 19 -6.31 26.84 -22.86
N ALA A 20 -5.51 27.15 -23.86
CA ALA A 20 -4.09 26.93 -23.85
C ALA A 20 -3.51 28.00 -22.92
N LEU A 21 -3.72 27.81 -21.61
CA LEU A 21 -2.80 28.36 -20.62
C LEU A 21 -1.43 27.88 -21.09
N SER A 22 -0.64 28.78 -21.67
CA SER A 22 0.72 28.46 -22.12
C SER A 22 1.44 27.77 -20.97
N ALA A 23 2.26 26.74 -21.23
CA ALA A 23 2.99 26.04 -20.17
C ALA A 23 3.79 27.01 -19.27
N ALA A 24 4.18 28.17 -19.82
CA ALA A 24 4.81 29.29 -19.11
C ALA A 24 3.91 30.04 -18.10
N ALA A 25 2.58 30.00 -18.25
CA ALA A 25 1.62 30.68 -17.37
C ALA A 25 1.13 29.79 -16.20
N GLN A 26 1.42 28.49 -16.26
CA GLN A 26 0.95 27.54 -15.24
C GLN A 26 1.81 27.59 -13.97
N CYS A 27 3.12 27.74 -14.12
CA CYS A 27 4.04 27.96 -13.00
C CYS A 27 4.24 29.45 -12.77
N ARG A 28 4.44 29.85 -11.50
CA ARG A 28 4.79 31.23 -11.16
C ARG A 28 6.12 31.65 -11.79
N ASP A 29 7.06 30.71 -11.86
CA ASP A 29 8.29 30.84 -12.62
C ASP A 29 8.07 30.33 -14.06
N PRO A 30 8.18 31.21 -15.08
CA PRO A 30 7.94 30.83 -16.47
C PRO A 30 9.05 29.95 -17.07
N TRP A 31 10.28 29.95 -16.52
CA TRP A 31 11.37 29.11 -17.04
C TRP A 31 11.10 27.64 -16.75
N ILE A 32 10.55 27.32 -15.58
CA ILE A 32 10.15 25.95 -15.24
C ILE A 32 9.15 25.44 -16.28
N GLY A 33 8.08 26.20 -16.53
CA GLY A 33 7.05 25.84 -17.51
C GLY A 33 7.60 25.63 -18.93
N GLN A 34 8.46 26.54 -19.38
CA GLN A 34 9.08 26.45 -20.70
C GLN A 34 10.05 25.26 -20.82
N LEU A 35 10.86 24.99 -19.80
CA LEU A 35 11.81 23.88 -19.81
C LEU A 35 11.11 22.52 -19.78
N TYR A 36 10.00 22.38 -19.07
CA TYR A 36 9.19 21.16 -19.13
C TYR A 36 8.61 20.93 -20.53
N GLN A 37 8.13 21.98 -21.19
CA GLN A 37 7.64 21.89 -22.56
C GLN A 37 8.77 21.56 -23.54
N GLN A 38 9.97 22.14 -23.35
CA GLN A 38 11.15 21.90 -24.19
C GLN A 38 11.73 20.48 -24.02
N LEU A 39 11.82 19.98 -22.79
CA LEU A 39 12.46 18.70 -22.48
C LEU A 39 11.54 17.50 -22.69
N TYR A 40 10.27 17.65 -22.35
CA TYR A 40 9.34 16.52 -22.24
C TYR A 40 8.07 16.69 -23.08
N ASN A 41 7.97 17.76 -23.87
CA ASN A 41 6.81 18.09 -24.69
C ASN A 41 5.47 18.00 -23.92
N ARG A 42 5.50 18.37 -22.63
CA ARG A 42 4.34 18.37 -21.74
C ARG A 42 4.36 19.58 -20.82
N GLN A 43 3.20 19.89 -20.27
CA GLN A 43 3.11 20.85 -19.18
C GLN A 43 3.60 20.23 -17.86
N PRO A 44 4.20 21.04 -16.96
CA PRO A 44 4.50 20.60 -15.60
C PRO A 44 3.19 20.26 -14.85
N VAL A 45 3.25 19.32 -13.91
CA VAL A 45 2.12 18.94 -13.06
C VAL A 45 2.10 19.83 -11.82
N GLY A 46 1.07 20.66 -11.67
CA GLY A 46 0.94 21.63 -10.57
C GLY A 46 0.57 23.02 -11.06
N GLN A 47 0.34 23.98 -10.15
CA GLN A 47 0.06 25.38 -10.49
C GLN A 47 0.75 26.33 -9.51
N GLY A 48 1.17 27.50 -10.00
CA GLY A 48 1.85 28.51 -9.18
C GLY A 48 3.18 28.00 -8.66
N GLU A 49 3.23 27.65 -7.38
CA GLU A 49 4.40 27.09 -6.69
C GLU A 49 4.15 25.65 -6.19
N ALA A 50 3.07 25.01 -6.62
CA ALA A 50 2.73 23.64 -6.25
C ALA A 50 3.25 22.62 -7.28
N GLY A 51 3.52 21.39 -6.81
CA GLY A 51 3.96 20.28 -7.66
C GLY A 51 5.29 20.55 -8.35
N GLU A 52 5.40 20.23 -9.64
CA GLU A 52 6.60 20.46 -10.46
C GLU A 52 6.91 21.94 -10.69
N CYS A 53 5.96 22.85 -10.38
CA CYS A 53 6.20 24.30 -10.39
C CYS A 53 6.90 24.82 -9.13
N ASN A 54 7.11 23.98 -8.11
CA ASN A 54 7.76 24.39 -6.88
C ASN A 54 9.26 24.64 -7.10
N ILE A 55 9.67 25.91 -7.01
CA ILE A 55 11.07 26.32 -7.19
C ILE A 55 12.02 25.64 -6.19
N HIS A 56 11.53 25.28 -5.01
CA HIS A 56 12.35 24.65 -3.96
C HIS A 56 12.84 23.25 -4.34
N LEU A 57 12.23 22.62 -5.35
CA LEU A 57 12.68 21.36 -5.91
C LEU A 57 13.99 21.50 -6.71
N TYR A 58 14.32 22.71 -7.17
CA TYR A 58 15.44 22.99 -8.06
C TYR A 58 16.46 23.87 -7.32
N ASN A 59 17.30 23.24 -6.50
CA ASN A 59 18.34 23.91 -5.69
C ASN A 59 17.77 25.04 -4.80
N ASN A 60 16.66 24.75 -4.11
CA ASN A 60 15.98 25.67 -3.21
C ASN A 60 15.60 27.03 -3.84
N GLY A 61 15.28 27.04 -5.14
CA GLY A 61 14.93 28.26 -5.87
C GLY A 61 16.13 29.05 -6.41
N THR A 62 17.33 28.48 -6.39
CA THR A 62 18.56 29.20 -6.75
C THR A 62 19.25 28.55 -7.95
N TRP A 63 19.34 29.27 -9.07
CA TRP A 63 20.10 28.86 -10.25
C TRP A 63 20.66 30.10 -10.95
N GLY A 64 21.89 30.01 -11.45
CA GLY A 64 22.57 31.09 -12.15
C GLY A 64 22.30 31.11 -13.66
N SER A 65 21.78 30.03 -14.24
CA SER A 65 21.50 29.95 -15.67
C SER A 65 20.35 29.00 -16.02
N ARG A 66 19.83 29.14 -17.24
CA ARG A 66 18.78 28.25 -17.77
C ARG A 66 19.28 26.81 -17.95
N ASP A 67 20.56 26.62 -18.27
CA ASP A 67 21.17 25.29 -18.40
C ASP A 67 21.31 24.58 -17.06
N GLU A 68 21.61 25.33 -15.99
CA GLU A 68 21.64 24.80 -14.63
C GLU A 68 20.26 24.33 -14.18
N LEU A 69 19.22 25.15 -14.40
CA LEU A 69 17.83 24.77 -14.12
C LEU A 69 17.40 23.54 -14.95
N MET A 70 17.81 23.47 -16.21
CA MET A 70 17.59 22.29 -17.05
C MET A 70 18.24 21.02 -16.44
N GLY A 71 19.43 21.15 -15.86
CA GLY A 71 20.10 20.10 -15.10
C GLY A 71 19.27 19.63 -13.91
N TYR A 72 18.78 20.56 -13.08
CA TYR A 72 17.94 20.22 -11.92
C TYR A 72 16.60 19.59 -12.32
N ILE A 73 15.94 20.09 -13.37
CA ILE A 73 14.69 19.50 -13.88
C ILE A 73 14.94 18.06 -14.38
N LYS A 74 16.06 17.84 -15.10
CA LYS A 74 16.46 16.48 -15.50
C LYS A 74 16.73 15.61 -14.28
N GLN A 75 17.42 16.10 -13.26
CA GLN A 75 17.68 15.36 -12.03
C GLN A 75 16.39 14.97 -11.30
N VAL A 76 15.45 15.91 -11.13
CA VAL A 76 14.14 15.65 -10.51
C VAL A 76 13.36 14.60 -11.31
N GLN A 77 13.37 14.65 -12.63
CA GLN A 77 12.69 13.65 -13.47
C GLN A 77 13.43 12.31 -13.58
N GLN A 78 14.77 12.32 -13.55
CA GLN A 78 15.63 11.13 -13.57
C GLN A 78 15.58 10.36 -12.25
N SER A 79 15.26 11.03 -11.14
CA SER A 79 14.86 10.32 -9.93
C SER A 79 13.69 9.36 -10.22
N GLY A 80 12.89 9.63 -11.27
CA GLY A 80 11.86 8.78 -11.82
C GLY A 80 10.66 8.59 -10.89
N LEU A 81 10.77 9.09 -9.66
CA LEU A 81 9.90 8.79 -8.55
C LEU A 81 8.60 9.58 -8.68
N ARG A 82 7.53 8.89 -9.05
CA ARG A 82 6.18 9.42 -9.14
C ARG A 82 5.35 8.82 -8.02
N VAL A 83 4.65 9.67 -7.29
CA VAL A 83 3.67 9.25 -6.30
C VAL A 83 2.28 9.59 -6.83
N GLY A 84 1.47 8.57 -7.07
CA GLY A 84 0.07 8.71 -7.48
C GLY A 84 -0.84 8.38 -6.31
N VAL A 85 -1.89 9.18 -6.12
CA VAL A 85 -2.97 8.89 -5.16
C VAL A 85 -4.31 8.90 -5.90
N ALA A 86 -5.14 7.89 -5.65
CA ALA A 86 -6.46 7.77 -6.25
C ALA A 86 -7.49 7.26 -5.24
N PRO A 87 -8.71 7.83 -5.18
CA PRO A 87 -9.76 7.31 -4.30
C PRO A 87 -10.26 5.95 -4.78
N LEU A 88 -10.55 5.06 -3.82
CA LEU A 88 -11.14 3.74 -4.01
C LEU A 88 -12.27 3.53 -2.99
N GLY A 89 -13.45 4.06 -3.28
CA GLY A 89 -14.57 4.08 -2.33
C GLY A 89 -14.23 4.90 -1.09
N SER A 90 -14.32 4.31 0.10
CA SER A 90 -13.90 4.93 1.37
C SER A 90 -12.38 4.89 1.62
N ASN A 91 -11.62 4.28 0.72
CA ASN A 91 -10.17 4.11 0.82
C ASN A 91 -9.45 4.97 -0.21
N THR A 92 -8.13 5.06 -0.10
CA THR A 92 -7.21 5.71 -1.05
C THR A 92 -6.13 4.72 -1.47
N VAL A 93 -5.86 4.60 -2.76
CA VAL A 93 -4.70 3.87 -3.27
C VAL A 93 -3.57 4.86 -3.47
N MET A 94 -2.43 4.58 -2.86
CA MET A 94 -1.17 5.28 -3.09
C MET A 94 -0.23 4.34 -3.85
N ALA A 95 0.32 4.80 -4.96
CA ALA A 95 1.32 4.08 -5.73
C ALA A 95 2.58 4.92 -5.86
N VAL A 96 3.72 4.33 -5.56
CA VAL A 96 5.04 4.90 -5.78
C VAL A 96 5.65 4.17 -6.97
N ALA A 97 6.02 4.92 -8.01
CA ALA A 97 6.61 4.38 -9.23
C ALA A 97 7.96 5.04 -9.49
N GLN A 98 8.91 4.32 -10.08
CA GLN A 98 10.13 4.88 -10.64
C GLN A 98 10.15 4.61 -12.14
N GLY A 99 9.98 5.66 -12.95
CA GLY A 99 9.80 5.50 -14.40
C GLY A 99 8.52 4.71 -14.73
N ASN A 100 8.65 3.60 -15.45
CA ASN A 100 7.55 2.68 -15.77
C ASN A 100 7.37 1.54 -14.75
N GLN A 101 8.21 1.47 -13.72
CA GLN A 101 8.15 0.42 -12.70
C GLN A 101 7.40 0.92 -11.46
N ILE A 102 6.41 0.15 -10.98
CA ILE A 102 5.76 0.43 -9.70
C ILE A 102 6.63 -0.17 -8.59
N PHE A 103 7.11 0.68 -7.68
CA PHE A 103 7.95 0.30 -6.55
C PHE A 103 7.12 -0.12 -5.34
N ALA A 104 6.01 0.57 -5.07
CA ALA A 104 5.11 0.24 -3.97
C ALA A 104 3.67 0.60 -4.31
N VAL A 105 2.71 -0.19 -3.82
CA VAL A 105 1.28 0.13 -3.80
C VAL A 105 0.75 -0.11 -2.40
N SER A 106 0.01 0.84 -1.87
CA SER A 106 -0.65 0.72 -0.58
C SER A 106 -2.08 1.24 -0.69
N VAL A 107 -2.98 0.60 0.05
CA VAL A 107 -4.36 1.07 0.21
C VAL A 107 -4.48 1.60 1.62
N LEU A 108 -5.01 2.81 1.77
CA LEU A 108 -5.22 3.50 3.03
C LEU A 108 -6.72 3.66 3.26
N ASP A 109 -7.20 3.58 4.50
CA ASP A 109 -8.58 3.92 4.83
C ASP A 109 -8.76 5.44 4.96
N ALA A 110 -9.99 5.88 5.25
CA ALA A 110 -10.30 7.29 5.50
C ALA A 110 -9.54 7.89 6.71
N GLY A 111 -9.00 7.05 7.60
CA GLY A 111 -8.16 7.45 8.74
C GLY A 111 -6.67 7.44 8.43
N GLY A 112 -6.25 7.10 7.21
CA GLY A 112 -4.84 7.00 6.83
C GLY A 112 -4.16 5.72 7.28
N ASN A 113 -4.91 4.70 7.74
CA ASN A 113 -4.36 3.42 8.14
C ASN A 113 -4.20 2.49 6.93
N LEU A 114 -3.15 1.67 6.91
CA LEU A 114 -2.96 0.63 5.88
C LEU A 114 -4.10 -0.40 5.92
N VAL A 115 -4.83 -0.53 4.82
CA VAL A 115 -5.91 -1.51 4.62
C VAL A 115 -5.33 -2.79 4.05
N ALA A 116 -4.99 -3.74 4.92
CA ALA A 116 -4.77 -5.13 4.52
C ALA A 116 -6.11 -5.87 4.55
N SER A 117 -6.82 -5.92 3.42
CA SER A 117 -8.05 -6.73 3.30
C SER A 117 -7.70 -8.22 3.30
N GLY A 118 -7.54 -8.81 4.49
CA GLY A 118 -7.36 -10.26 4.67
C GLY A 118 -5.97 -10.78 4.30
N GLY A 119 -5.17 -11.18 5.29
CA GLY A 119 -3.99 -12.04 5.10
C GLY A 119 -2.86 -11.54 4.18
N GLY A 120 -2.86 -10.26 3.78
CA GLY A 120 -1.78 -9.66 2.97
C GLY A 120 -0.55 -9.37 3.83
N ASN A 121 0.40 -10.31 3.84
CA ASN A 121 1.54 -10.34 4.75
C ASN A 121 2.45 -9.09 4.69
N LEU A 122 2.62 -8.42 5.83
CA LEU A 122 3.82 -7.65 6.16
C LEU A 122 4.92 -8.64 6.59
N VAL A 123 5.74 -9.11 5.65
CA VAL A 123 6.93 -9.91 5.99
C VAL A 123 8.14 -8.97 6.03
N ALA A 124 8.56 -8.59 7.25
CA ALA A 124 9.89 -8.04 7.43
C ALA A 124 10.91 -9.18 7.29
N SER A 125 12.01 -8.99 6.55
CA SER A 125 13.10 -9.96 6.48
C SER A 125 13.63 -10.24 7.90
N GLY A 126 13.36 -11.43 8.44
CA GLY A 126 13.71 -11.83 9.80
C GLY A 126 12.68 -11.50 10.89
N GLY A 127 11.52 -10.93 10.54
CA GLY A 127 10.43 -10.68 11.49
C GLY A 127 9.54 -11.91 11.69
N GLY A 128 9.28 -12.29 12.94
CA GLY A 128 8.26 -13.27 13.29
C GLY A 128 6.85 -12.72 13.00
N ASN A 129 5.94 -13.59 12.54
CA ASN A 129 4.57 -13.21 12.20
C ASN A 129 3.78 -12.77 13.44
N LEU A 130 3.07 -11.63 13.34
CA LEU A 130 2.11 -11.15 14.33
C LEU A 130 0.71 -11.68 13.96
N VAL A 131 0.22 -12.67 14.70
CA VAL A 131 -1.12 -13.25 14.51
C VAL A 131 -2.08 -12.59 15.50
N ALA A 132 -3.13 -11.95 14.99
CA ALA A 132 -4.20 -11.37 15.81
C ALA A 132 -5.08 -12.47 16.44
N SER A 133 -5.55 -12.21 17.66
CA SER A 133 -6.48 -13.07 18.41
C SER A 133 -7.70 -13.48 17.57
N GLY A 134 -7.79 -14.76 17.21
CA GLY A 134 -8.93 -15.35 16.50
C GLY A 134 -8.61 -16.00 15.14
N GLY A 135 -7.40 -15.80 14.60
CA GLY A 135 -6.95 -16.54 13.41
C GLY A 135 -6.64 -18.00 13.74
N GLY A 136 -7.36 -18.94 13.11
CA GLY A 136 -7.02 -20.37 13.18
C GLY A 136 -5.62 -20.61 12.58
N ASN A 137 -4.71 -21.16 13.37
CA ASN A 137 -3.34 -21.44 12.94
C ASN A 137 -3.29 -22.70 12.06
N LEU A 138 -2.67 -22.61 10.88
CA LEU A 138 -2.21 -23.76 10.10
C LEU A 138 -0.72 -23.97 10.39
N VAL A 139 -0.37 -25.02 11.13
CA VAL A 139 1.02 -25.36 11.47
C VAL A 139 1.54 -26.38 10.45
N ALA A 140 2.60 -26.03 9.71
CA ALA A 140 3.33 -26.97 8.87
C ALA A 140 4.33 -27.78 9.73
N SER A 141 4.48 -29.08 9.42
CA SER A 141 5.45 -29.96 10.08
C SER A 141 6.87 -29.38 9.96
N GLY A 142 7.49 -29.05 11.10
CA GLY A 142 8.86 -28.53 11.20
C GLY A 142 8.98 -27.04 11.57
N GLY A 143 7.89 -26.28 11.69
CA GLY A 143 7.93 -24.91 12.19
C GLY A 143 8.19 -24.83 13.71
N GLY A 144 9.17 -24.04 14.13
CA GLY A 144 9.43 -23.77 15.56
C GLY A 144 8.27 -23.00 16.19
N ASN A 145 7.60 -23.61 17.17
CA ASN A 145 6.46 -23.02 17.86
C ASN A 145 6.91 -22.14 19.03
N LEU A 146 6.41 -20.91 19.10
CA LEU A 146 6.57 -20.04 20.27
C LEU A 146 5.34 -20.20 21.17
N VAL A 147 5.45 -21.08 22.16
CA VAL A 147 4.43 -21.25 23.21
C VAL A 147 4.73 -20.24 24.31
N ALA A 148 3.89 -19.20 24.45
CA ALA A 148 3.99 -18.30 25.60
C ALA A 148 3.82 -19.09 26.90
N SER A 149 4.50 -18.72 27.98
CA SER A 149 4.27 -19.31 29.31
C SER A 149 2.82 -19.04 29.76
N GLY A 150 1.90 -19.97 29.46
CA GLY A 150 0.44 -19.82 29.64
C GLY A 150 -0.39 -19.99 28.36
N GLY A 151 0.23 -20.02 27.19
CA GLY A 151 -0.42 -20.32 25.92
C GLY A 151 -0.73 -21.81 25.80
N GLY A 152 -1.96 -22.21 26.13
CA GLY A 152 -2.52 -23.50 25.73
C GLY A 152 -1.85 -24.75 26.30
N ASN A 153 -1.46 -24.75 27.57
CA ASN A 153 -1.39 -26.03 28.28
C ASN A 153 -2.83 -26.48 28.56
N LEU A 154 -3.29 -27.53 27.88
CA LEU A 154 -4.60 -28.13 28.13
C LEU A 154 -4.57 -28.90 29.46
N THR A 155 -4.59 -28.17 30.57
CA THR A 155 -4.70 -28.73 31.92
C THR A 155 -6.17 -28.96 32.24
N GLY A 156 -6.54 -30.16 32.70
CA GLY A 156 -7.92 -30.46 33.14
C GLY A 156 -8.81 -31.13 32.09
N LEU A 157 -8.25 -31.62 30.97
CA LEU A 157 -8.97 -32.55 30.10
C LEU A 157 -9.34 -33.81 30.90
N SER A 158 -10.59 -34.20 30.80
CA SER A 158 -11.11 -35.43 31.39
C SER A 158 -11.92 -36.19 30.35
N ASN A 159 -12.27 -37.44 30.63
CA ASN A 159 -13.13 -38.25 29.76
C ASN A 159 -14.50 -37.60 29.51
N ASN A 160 -14.88 -36.58 30.28
CA ASN A 160 -16.15 -35.86 30.16
C ASN A 160 -16.02 -34.52 29.45
N THR A 161 -14.84 -34.13 28.98
CA THR A 161 -14.69 -32.86 28.24
C THR A 161 -15.39 -32.97 26.88
N PRO A 162 -16.45 -32.20 26.61
CA PRO A 162 -17.19 -32.30 25.34
C PRO A 162 -16.27 -32.05 24.15
N GLY A 163 -16.34 -32.92 23.13
CA GLY A 163 -15.50 -32.81 21.93
C GLY A 163 -14.09 -33.37 22.08
N PHE A 164 -13.73 -33.96 23.21
CA PHE A 164 -12.44 -34.63 23.43
C PHE A 164 -12.66 -36.12 23.77
N SER A 165 -12.04 -37.04 23.03
CA SER A 165 -12.20 -38.49 23.25
C SER A 165 -10.85 -39.19 23.32
N PHE A 166 -10.60 -39.90 24.40
CA PHE A 166 -9.48 -40.82 24.51
C PHE A 166 -9.89 -42.18 23.95
N GLY A 167 -9.13 -42.72 23.00
CA GLY A 167 -9.33 -44.11 22.57
C GLY A 167 -9.19 -45.07 23.75
N SER A 168 -9.77 -46.27 23.66
CA SER A 168 -9.93 -47.24 24.77
C SER A 168 -8.64 -47.64 25.51
N ASN A 169 -7.47 -47.26 25.00
CA ASN A 169 -6.15 -47.55 25.57
C ASN A 169 -5.54 -46.39 26.36
N TYR A 170 -6.20 -45.22 26.42
CA TYR A 170 -5.68 -44.01 27.05
C TYR A 170 -6.65 -43.48 28.11
N GLY A 171 -6.11 -42.94 29.20
CA GLY A 171 -6.86 -42.26 30.25
C GLY A 171 -6.04 -41.13 30.85
N THR A 172 -6.70 -40.13 31.41
CA THR A 172 -6.01 -39.01 32.09
C THR A 172 -5.66 -39.40 33.51
N LEU A 173 -4.46 -39.03 33.94
CA LEU A 173 -4.05 -39.14 35.34
C LEU A 173 -4.49 -37.86 36.06
N ALA A 174 -5.14 -38.01 37.21
CA ALA A 174 -5.47 -36.88 38.05
C ALA A 174 -4.18 -36.22 38.58
N ALA A 175 -4.22 -34.92 38.88
CA ALA A 175 -3.10 -34.23 39.52
C ALA A 175 -2.72 -34.96 40.83
N GLY A 176 -1.45 -35.33 40.95
CA GLY A 176 -0.91 -36.11 42.07
C GLY A 176 -0.68 -37.60 41.78
N GLN A 177 -1.22 -38.15 40.70
CA GLN A 177 -0.99 -39.55 40.33
C GLN A 177 0.32 -39.73 39.57
N ARG A 178 1.18 -40.64 40.03
CA ARG A 178 2.44 -40.98 39.36
C ARG A 178 2.33 -42.34 38.67
N ARG A 179 2.59 -42.38 37.37
CA ARG A 179 2.67 -43.63 36.61
C ARG A 179 4.08 -44.21 36.73
N VAL A 180 4.18 -45.42 37.26
CA VAL A 180 5.42 -46.19 37.32
C VAL A 180 5.31 -47.32 36.29
N SER A 181 6.15 -47.27 35.26
CA SER A 181 6.22 -48.32 34.25
C SER A 181 6.70 -49.63 34.87
N THR A 182 6.03 -50.74 34.57
CA THR A 182 6.51 -52.08 34.97
C THR A 182 7.34 -52.70 33.85
N SER A 183 8.01 -53.82 34.10
CA SER A 183 8.82 -54.52 33.10
C SER A 183 8.01 -55.12 31.92
N GLY A 184 6.67 -55.12 32.01
CA GLY A 184 5.76 -55.49 30.93
C GLY A 184 5.10 -54.27 30.26
N LYS A 185 4.10 -54.49 29.39
CA LYS A 185 3.31 -53.41 28.75
C LYS A 185 2.37 -52.65 29.71
N GLY A 186 2.43 -52.96 31.00
CA GLY A 186 1.58 -52.38 32.04
C GLY A 186 2.22 -51.18 32.74
N ALA A 187 1.43 -50.51 33.58
CA ALA A 187 1.95 -49.50 34.49
C ALA A 187 1.14 -49.51 35.79
N LEU A 188 1.83 -49.28 36.90
CA LEU A 188 1.21 -49.04 38.20
C LEU A 188 0.91 -47.54 38.32
N VAL A 189 -0.33 -47.20 38.69
CA VAL A 189 -0.70 -45.83 39.03
C VAL A 189 -0.69 -45.71 40.54
N VAL A 190 0.23 -44.91 41.07
CA VAL A 190 0.33 -44.61 42.50
C VAL A 190 -0.45 -43.32 42.76
N ARG A 191 -1.29 -43.36 43.78
CA ARG A 191 -2.03 -42.21 44.31
C ARG A 191 -1.33 -41.67 45.54
#